data_AF-A0A8D0G616-F1
#
_entry.id   AF-A0A8D0G616-F1
#
_cell.length_a   1.000
_cell.length_b   1.000
_cell.length_c   1.000
_cell.angle_alpha   90.00
_cell.angle_beta   90.00
_cell.angle_gamma   90.00
#
_symmetry.space_group_name_H-M   'P 1'
#
loop_
_entity.id
_entity.type
_entity.pdbx_description
1 polymer ?
#
loop_
_entity_poly.entity_id
_entity_poly.type
_entity_poly.pdbx_seq_one_letter_code
_entity_poly.pdbx_strand_id
1 'polypeptide(L)'
;MAKHETEEDKIFQKFKDRIAGEPAQILRYCRGGEDPIWISGENIPQTTDIPNCSCGAKRIFEFQVMPQLLNHLKVDSLGESVDWGTLVVYTCAENCNQDNAYTEEFIWKQDFAKDSNL
;
A
#
# COMPACT_ATOMS: atom_id res chain seq x y z
N MET A 1 20.88 25.26 -11.98
CA MET A 1 20.40 25.34 -10.59
C MET A 1 20.18 23.92 -10.13
N ALA A 2 20.90 23.45 -9.11
CA ALA A 2 20.69 22.12 -8.56
C ALA A 2 19.33 22.10 -7.85
N LYS A 3 18.41 21.24 -8.29
CA LYS A 3 17.12 21.03 -7.62
C LYS A 3 17.45 20.40 -6.27
N HIS A 4 17.07 21.04 -5.17
CA HIS A 4 17.20 20.43 -3.85
C HIS A 4 16.25 19.23 -3.81
N GLU A 5 16.79 18.04 -3.57
CA GLU A 5 16.02 16.82 -3.40
C GLU A 5 15.23 16.89 -2.08
N THR A 6 13.91 16.71 -2.17
CA THR A 6 13.01 16.72 -1.00
C THR A 6 12.86 15.30 -0.42
N GLU A 7 12.35 15.17 0.80
CA GLU A 7 12.04 13.84 1.36
C GLU A 7 10.96 13.11 0.56
N GLU A 8 10.02 13.84 -0.04
CA GLU A 8 9.04 13.29 -0.97
C GLU A 8 9.70 12.70 -2.22
N ASP A 9 10.68 13.41 -2.81
CA ASP A 9 11.44 12.90 -3.95
C ASP A 9 12.14 11.59 -3.61
N LYS A 10 12.72 11.48 -2.40
CA LYS A 10 13.41 10.26 -1.94
C LYS A 10 12.45 9.10 -1.76
N ILE A 11 11.27 9.33 -1.18
CA ILE A 11 10.25 8.29 -0.99
C ILE A 11 9.76 7.80 -2.36
N PHE A 12 9.44 8.72 -3.25
CA PHE A 12 8.98 8.40 -4.58
C PHE A 12 10.07 7.70 -5.42
N GLN A 13 11.34 8.09 -5.25
CA GLN A 13 12.45 7.42 -5.92
C GLN A 13 12.64 5.99 -5.42
N LYS A 14 12.56 5.73 -4.10
CA LYS A 14 12.58 4.37 -3.55
C LYS A 14 11.47 3.49 -4.12
N PHE A 15 10.27 4.06 -4.27
CA PHE A 15 9.15 3.38 -4.92
C PHE A 15 9.45 3.03 -6.38
N LYS A 16 9.96 3.98 -7.15
CA LYS A 16 10.37 3.78 -8.55
C LYS A 16 11.44 2.72 -8.71
N ASP A 17 12.49 2.80 -7.90
CA ASP A 17 13.61 1.85 -7.95
C ASP A 17 13.13 0.43 -7.68
N ARG A 18 12.20 0.26 -6.74
CA ARG A 18 11.60 -1.04 -6.46
C ARG A 18 10.79 -1.59 -7.65
N ILE A 19 9.99 -0.74 -8.30
CA ILE A 19 9.12 -1.13 -9.42
C ILE A 19 9.92 -1.36 -10.70
N ALA A 20 11.06 -0.69 -10.88
CA ALA A 20 11.88 -0.81 -12.08
C ALA A 20 12.30 -2.25 -12.39
N GLY A 21 12.40 -3.12 -11.36
CA GLY A 21 12.70 -4.54 -11.53
C GLY A 21 11.57 -5.36 -12.17
N GLU A 22 10.31 -4.98 -11.96
CA GLU A 22 9.13 -5.62 -12.57
C GLU A 22 7.98 -4.59 -12.71
N PRO A 23 7.98 -3.79 -13.79
CA PRO A 23 6.99 -2.72 -13.97
C PRO A 23 5.55 -3.20 -14.14
N ALA A 24 5.32 -4.48 -14.50
CA ALA A 24 3.98 -5.04 -14.60
C ALA A 24 3.48 -5.63 -13.27
N GLN A 25 4.28 -5.56 -12.19
CA GLN A 25 3.90 -6.07 -10.89
C GLN A 25 2.64 -5.37 -10.37
N ILE A 26 1.58 -6.15 -10.14
CA ILE A 26 0.34 -5.69 -9.51
C ILE A 26 0.27 -6.02 -8.02
N LEU A 27 1.12 -6.92 -7.54
CA LEU A 27 1.12 -7.41 -6.15
C LEU A 27 2.55 -7.64 -5.67
N ARG A 28 2.88 -7.12 -4.49
CA ARG A 28 4.13 -7.44 -3.77
C ARG A 28 3.79 -8.09 -2.44
N TYR A 29 4.14 -9.36 -2.28
CA TYR A 29 3.95 -10.13 -1.06
C TYR A 29 5.24 -10.12 -0.22
N CYS A 30 5.13 -9.77 1.07
CA CYS A 30 6.26 -9.77 2.00
C CYS A 30 5.79 -9.85 3.46
N ARG A 31 5.19 -10.99 3.85
CA ARG A 31 4.66 -11.19 5.20
C ARG A 31 5.74 -11.14 6.28
N GLY A 32 5.64 -10.17 7.18
CA GLY A 32 6.59 -9.99 8.29
C GLY A 32 8.03 -9.73 7.85
N GLY A 33 8.24 -9.36 6.58
CA GLY A 33 9.54 -9.09 6.01
C GLY A 33 9.84 -7.59 5.98
N GLU A 34 10.19 -7.11 4.80
CA GLU A 34 10.40 -5.68 4.56
C GLU A 34 9.09 -4.89 4.65
N ASP A 35 9.18 -3.65 5.11
CA ASP A 35 8.06 -2.72 5.19
C ASP A 35 7.38 -2.48 3.82
N PRO A 36 6.14 -1.94 3.84
CA PRO A 36 5.48 -1.45 2.64
C PRO A 36 6.30 -0.32 1.99
N ILE A 37 6.21 -0.21 0.66
CA ILE A 37 6.73 0.94 -0.07
C ILE A 37 5.61 1.95 -0.29
N TRP A 38 5.94 3.23 -0.10
CA TRP A 38 5.00 4.34 -0.18
C TRP A 38 5.35 5.23 -1.36
N ILE A 39 4.35 5.89 -1.93
CA ILE A 39 4.50 6.82 -3.05
C ILE A 39 4.73 8.24 -2.55
N SER A 40 4.12 8.59 -1.43
CA SER A 40 4.28 9.87 -0.74
C SER A 40 4.70 9.66 0.71
N GLY A 41 5.33 10.68 1.31
CA GLY A 41 5.56 10.76 2.75
C GLY A 41 4.30 11.09 3.56
N GLU A 42 3.21 11.45 2.89
CA GLU A 42 1.93 11.74 3.50
C GLU A 42 1.07 10.48 3.63
N ASN A 43 0.17 10.46 4.63
CA ASN A 43 -0.80 9.37 4.83
C ASN A 43 -0.14 7.97 4.95
N ILE A 44 1.01 7.90 5.62
CA ILE A 44 1.66 6.66 6.03
C ILE A 44 1.15 6.31 7.44
N PRO A 45 0.59 5.10 7.67
CA PRO A 45 0.06 4.73 8.97
C PRO A 45 1.18 4.58 10.00
N GLN A 46 0.91 5.04 11.21
CA GLN A 46 1.67 4.64 12.38
C GLN A 46 1.22 3.26 12.86
N THR A 47 2.05 2.59 13.66
CA THR A 47 1.70 1.28 14.25
C THR A 47 0.41 1.32 15.06
N THR A 48 0.03 2.48 15.63
CA THR A 48 -1.21 2.69 16.38
C THR A 48 -2.45 2.79 15.50
N ASP A 49 -2.29 3.13 14.22
CA ASP A 49 -3.39 3.23 13.26
C ASP A 49 -3.83 1.86 12.73
N ILE A 50 -2.98 0.84 12.94
CA ILE A 50 -3.26 -0.54 12.57
C ILE A 50 -3.92 -1.25 13.76
N PRO A 51 -5.22 -1.58 13.68
CA PRO A 51 -5.91 -2.23 14.79
C PRO A 51 -5.41 -3.66 14.98
N ASN A 52 -5.41 -4.11 16.24
CA ASN A 52 -5.19 -5.51 16.58
C ASN A 52 -6.25 -6.41 15.91
N CYS A 53 -5.85 -7.65 15.62
CA CYS A 53 -6.74 -8.71 15.20
C CYS A 53 -7.82 -8.97 16.27
N SER A 54 -8.95 -9.55 15.86
CA SER A 54 -10.05 -9.92 16.76
C SER A 54 -9.63 -10.89 17.87
N CYS A 55 -8.58 -11.69 17.66
CA CYS A 55 -7.99 -12.54 18.69
C CYS A 55 -7.11 -11.79 19.71
N GLY A 56 -6.87 -10.50 19.51
CA GLY A 56 -6.01 -9.64 20.34
C GLY A 56 -4.55 -9.53 19.87
N ALA A 57 -4.10 -10.36 18.94
CA ALA A 57 -2.76 -10.27 18.37
C ALA A 57 -2.59 -9.02 17.48
N LYS A 58 -1.35 -8.54 17.32
CA LYS A 58 -1.06 -7.47 16.36
C LYS A 58 -1.28 -7.95 14.92
N ARG A 59 -1.64 -7.02 14.05
CA ARG A 59 -1.53 -7.24 12.61
C ARG A 59 -0.17 -6.79 12.09
N ILE A 60 0.38 -7.55 11.16
CA ILE A 60 1.66 -7.28 10.48
C ILE A 60 1.42 -7.12 8.99
N PHE A 61 2.32 -6.41 8.33
CA PHE A 61 2.28 -6.31 6.88
C PHE A 61 2.34 -7.70 6.23
N GLU A 62 1.44 -7.96 5.29
CA GLU A 62 1.43 -9.20 4.51
C GLU A 62 1.77 -8.96 3.04
N PHE A 63 1.02 -8.08 2.38
CA PHE A 63 1.23 -7.75 0.98
C PHE A 63 0.69 -6.37 0.64
N GLN A 64 1.13 -5.85 -0.50
CA GLN A 64 0.65 -4.60 -1.06
C GLN A 64 0.17 -4.79 -2.50
N VAL A 65 -0.91 -4.09 -2.86
CA VAL A 65 -1.43 -4.00 -4.22
C VAL A 65 -0.89 -2.72 -4.86
N MET A 66 -0.26 -2.89 -6.01
CA MET A 66 0.41 -1.84 -6.75
C MET A 66 -0.58 -1.03 -7.59
N PRO A 67 -0.29 0.25 -7.90
CA PRO A 67 -1.18 1.06 -8.74
C PRO A 67 -1.27 0.52 -10.18
N GLN A 68 -0.30 -0.29 -10.59
CA GLN A 68 -0.22 -0.94 -11.90
C GLN A 68 -1.46 -1.79 -12.20
N LEU A 69 -2.12 -2.31 -11.16
CA LEU A 69 -3.38 -3.02 -11.30
C LEU A 69 -4.46 -2.17 -11.98
N LEU A 70 -4.48 -0.85 -11.73
CA LEU A 70 -5.44 0.08 -12.31
C LEU A 70 -5.40 0.07 -13.84
N ASN A 71 -4.20 -0.08 -14.43
CA ASN A 71 -4.04 -0.20 -15.88
C ASN A 71 -4.74 -1.44 -16.46
N HIS A 72 -4.95 -2.47 -15.65
CA HIS A 72 -5.62 -3.70 -16.05
C HIS A 72 -7.12 -3.71 -15.75
N LEU A 73 -7.58 -2.90 -14.78
CA LEU A 73 -8.97 -2.93 -14.32
C LEU A 73 -9.97 -2.33 -15.31
N LYS A 74 -9.52 -1.68 -16.41
CA LYS A 74 -10.37 -1.14 -17.49
C LYS A 74 -11.65 -0.49 -16.95
N VAL A 75 -11.51 0.35 -15.92
CA VAL A 75 -12.65 0.94 -15.23
C VAL A 75 -13.18 2.08 -16.10
N ASP A 76 -14.12 1.75 -17.00
CA ASP A 76 -14.73 2.67 -17.97
C ASP A 76 -15.87 3.54 -17.37
N SER A 77 -16.10 3.49 -16.06
CA SER A 77 -17.19 4.24 -15.42
C SER A 77 -16.70 5.54 -14.77
N LEU A 78 -17.00 6.66 -15.43
CA LEU A 78 -16.79 8.07 -15.04
C LEU A 78 -17.32 8.49 -13.65
N GLY A 79 -17.89 7.58 -12.85
CA GLY A 79 -18.51 7.89 -11.55
C GLY A 79 -17.63 7.59 -10.33
N GLU A 80 -16.71 6.62 -10.45
CA GLU A 80 -15.79 6.22 -9.37
C GLU A 80 -14.44 5.93 -10.04
N SER A 81 -13.62 6.97 -10.20
CA SER A 81 -12.23 6.77 -10.60
C SER A 81 -11.52 6.06 -9.46
N VAL A 82 -11.35 4.76 -9.61
CA VAL A 82 -10.57 3.94 -8.70
C VAL A 82 -9.12 4.37 -8.89
N ASP A 83 -8.69 5.36 -8.11
CA ASP A 83 -7.33 5.89 -8.16
C ASP A 83 -6.73 5.76 -6.76
N TRP A 84 -5.67 4.96 -6.66
CA TRP A 84 -4.91 4.76 -5.43
C TRP A 84 -3.43 4.70 -5.78
N GLY A 85 -2.60 5.19 -4.88
CA GLY A 85 -1.17 4.98 -4.96
C GLY A 85 -0.81 3.54 -4.58
N THR A 86 -1.12 3.12 -3.35
CA THR A 86 -0.84 1.76 -2.90
C THR A 86 -1.88 1.30 -1.89
N LEU A 87 -2.25 0.02 -1.95
CA LEU A 87 -3.07 -0.61 -0.93
C LEU A 87 -2.19 -1.56 -0.13
N VAL A 88 -2.10 -1.36 1.19
CA VAL A 88 -1.26 -2.16 2.07
C VAL A 88 -2.15 -3.00 2.96
N VAL A 89 -1.97 -4.32 2.92
CA VAL A 89 -2.77 -5.28 3.66
C VAL A 89 -2.00 -5.79 4.87
N TYR A 90 -2.65 -5.72 6.02
CA TYR A 90 -2.15 -6.17 7.30
C TYR A 90 -3.00 -7.33 7.80
N THR A 91 -2.34 -8.40 8.24
CA THR A 91 -3.00 -9.64 8.68
C THR A 91 -2.51 -10.07 10.05
N CYS A 92 -3.26 -10.97 10.69
CA CYS A 92 -2.91 -11.48 12.02
C CYS A 92 -1.50 -12.11 12.05
N ALA A 93 -0.65 -11.64 12.97
CA ALA A 93 0.69 -12.20 13.16
C ALA A 93 0.64 -13.69 13.55
N GLU A 94 -0.31 -14.04 14.42
CA GLU A 94 -0.50 -15.40 14.95
C GLU A 94 -1.32 -16.32 14.04
N ASN A 95 -1.80 -15.82 12.88
CA ASN A 95 -2.64 -16.58 11.97
C ASN A 95 -3.82 -17.27 12.68
N CYS A 96 -4.55 -16.51 13.51
CA CYS A 96 -5.48 -17.04 14.50
C CYS A 96 -6.73 -17.74 13.92
N ASN A 97 -6.97 -17.63 12.61
CA ASN A 97 -8.12 -18.24 11.96
C ASN A 97 -7.76 -19.60 11.37
N GLN A 98 -7.70 -20.61 12.23
CA GLN A 98 -7.37 -22.00 11.87
C GLN A 98 -8.59 -22.81 11.39
N ASP A 99 -9.79 -22.24 11.51
CA ASP A 99 -11.06 -22.90 11.15
C ASP A 99 -11.44 -22.74 9.67
N ASN A 100 -10.55 -22.17 8.84
CA ASN A 100 -10.77 -21.88 7.42
C ASN A 100 -12.02 -21.01 7.12
N ALA A 101 -12.53 -20.28 8.12
CA ALA A 101 -13.59 -19.29 7.89
C ALA A 101 -13.01 -18.06 7.17
N TYR A 102 -13.87 -17.18 6.64
CA TYR A 102 -13.41 -15.85 6.22
C TYR A 102 -13.18 -14.98 7.47
N THR A 103 -12.06 -14.26 7.51
CA THR A 103 -11.73 -13.30 8.58
C THR A 103 -11.49 -11.92 7.99
N GLU A 104 -11.96 -10.90 8.71
CA GLU A 104 -11.71 -9.51 8.35
C GLU A 104 -10.28 -9.11 8.68
N GLU A 105 -9.56 -8.68 7.65
CA GLU A 105 -8.22 -8.12 7.76
C GLU A 105 -8.22 -6.62 7.45
N PHE A 106 -7.09 -5.98 7.74
CA PHE A 106 -7.00 -4.53 7.69
C PHE A 106 -6.30 -4.06 6.42
N ILE A 107 -6.86 -3.05 5.76
CA ILE A 107 -6.29 -2.43 4.57
C ILE A 107 -6.05 -0.95 4.86
N TRP A 108 -4.83 -0.49 4.57
CA TRP A 108 -4.50 0.93 4.50
C TRP A 108 -4.39 1.37 3.05
N LYS A 109 -5.06 2.47 2.69
CA LYS A 109 -5.02 3.06 1.35
C LYS A 109 -4.24 4.37 1.38
N GLN A 110 -3.20 4.46 0.55
CA GLN A 110 -2.57 5.73 0.20
C GLN A 110 -3.04 6.12 -1.20
N ASP A 111 -3.67 7.29 -1.33
CA ASP A 111 -4.04 7.87 -2.62
C ASP A 111 -2.84 8.56 -3.27
N PHE A 112 -2.88 8.76 -4.59
CA PHE A 112 -1.95 9.71 -5.21
C PHE A 112 -2.25 11.11 -4.65
N ALA A 113 -1.20 11.89 -4.39
CA ALA A 113 -1.39 13.29 -4.00
C ALA A 113 -2.22 13.96 -5.09
N LYS A 114 -3.36 14.57 -4.71
CA LYS A 114 -4.08 15.45 -5.62
C LYS A 114 -3.19 16.65 -5.85
N ASP A 115 -2.71 16.83 -7.08
CA ASP A 115 -2.07 18.07 -7.49
C ASP A 115 -3.03 19.22 -7.10
N SER A 116 -2.65 19.96 -6.05
CA SER A 116 -3.45 21.07 -5.52
C SER A 116 -3.25 22.35 -6.33
N ASN A 117 -2.78 22.23 -7.57
CA ASN A 117 -2.47 23.35 -8.46
C ASN A 117 -3.18 23.17 -9.81
N LEU A 118 -4.49 23.43 -9.80
CA LEU A 118 -5.21 24.01 -10.94
C LEU A 118 -5.91 25.29 -10.45
#